data_AF-A0A6L4ARX0-F1
#
_entry.id   AF-A0A6L4ARX0-F1
#
_cell.length_a   1.000
_cell.length_b   1.000
_cell.length_c   1.000
_cell.angle_alpha   90.00
_cell.angle_beta   90.00
_cell.angle_gamma   90.00
#
_symmetry.space_group_name_H-M   'P 1'
#
loop_
_entity.id
_entity.type
_entity.pdbx_description
1 polymer ?
#
loop_
_entity_poly.entity_id
_entity_poly.type
_entity_poly.pdbx_seq_one_letter_code
_entity_poly.pdbx_strand_id
1 'polypeptide(L)'
;AALAASGARAQRPADPTEGVCPYAFERVAILDAGYLLQWTLRDATLAVRIVTAGTGWAAIGWPSTSSTTGHTDFDVSFGAVIGGVPSIGDFYQDVFAPPVPDAQNDVTLLGGSEGAGTTLEFTRPFDTGDEAEDNVIVEGPLNLKWAYQPTSDDPTDNHVGFTRGRMVVEIVPPGHLFADGFENESPCAWSLLVP
;
A
#
# COMPACT_ATOMS: atom_id res chain seq x y z
N ALA A 1 -27.75 -29.33 -47.85
CA ALA A 1 -27.87 -28.21 -46.89
C ALA A 1 -27.85 -28.81 -45.49
N ALA A 2 -26.76 -28.63 -44.75
CA ALA A 2 -26.66 -28.98 -43.34
C ALA A 2 -26.74 -27.67 -42.55
N LEU A 3 -27.73 -27.54 -41.66
CA LEU A 3 -27.88 -26.40 -40.75
C LEU A 3 -27.08 -26.71 -39.47
N ALA A 4 -26.09 -25.89 -39.18
CA ALA A 4 -25.35 -25.89 -37.92
C ALA A 4 -26.26 -25.33 -36.80
N ALA A 5 -26.39 -26.07 -35.71
CA ALA A 5 -26.97 -25.55 -34.47
C ALA A 5 -25.87 -24.80 -33.70
N SER A 6 -26.01 -23.48 -33.54
CA SER A 6 -25.18 -22.72 -32.61
C SER A 6 -25.67 -22.97 -31.18
N GLY A 7 -24.84 -23.62 -30.37
CA GLY A 7 -25.05 -23.71 -28.94
C GLY A 7 -24.69 -22.37 -28.28
N ALA A 8 -25.68 -21.52 -28.03
CA ALA A 8 -25.49 -20.39 -27.13
C ALA A 8 -25.50 -20.92 -25.68
N ARG A 9 -24.33 -20.92 -25.03
CA ARG A 9 -24.21 -21.19 -23.60
C ARG A 9 -24.77 -19.98 -22.85
N ALA A 10 -25.74 -20.19 -21.98
CA ALA A 10 -26.26 -19.11 -21.12
C ALA A 10 -25.12 -18.58 -20.23
N GLN A 11 -24.87 -17.27 -20.30
CA GLN A 11 -23.99 -16.60 -19.35
C GLN A 11 -24.63 -16.68 -17.96
N ARG A 12 -23.86 -17.15 -16.97
CA ARG A 12 -24.22 -17.04 -15.56
C ARG A 12 -24.38 -15.55 -15.21
N PRO A 13 -25.34 -15.15 -14.36
CA PRO A 13 -25.36 -13.79 -13.84
C PRO A 13 -24.03 -13.52 -13.13
N ALA A 14 -23.43 -12.36 -13.41
CA ALA A 14 -22.19 -11.93 -12.78
C ALA A 14 -22.39 -11.86 -11.26
N ASP A 15 -21.55 -12.56 -10.53
CA ASP A 15 -21.46 -12.40 -9.08
C ASP A 15 -20.83 -11.02 -8.80
N PRO A 16 -21.39 -10.17 -7.92
CA PRO A 16 -20.84 -8.85 -7.62
C PRO A 16 -19.42 -8.87 -7.05
N THR A 17 -18.89 -10.05 -6.70
CA THR A 17 -17.48 -10.27 -6.29
C THR A 17 -16.59 -10.82 -7.42
N GLU A 18 -17.17 -11.16 -8.57
CA GLU A 18 -16.50 -11.68 -9.76
C GLU A 18 -15.77 -10.53 -10.48
N GLY A 19 -14.60 -10.16 -9.94
CA GLY A 19 -13.77 -9.07 -10.45
C GLY A 19 -12.89 -8.40 -9.39
N VAL A 20 -13.16 -8.61 -8.10
CA VAL A 20 -12.29 -8.11 -7.02
C VAL A 20 -11.35 -9.24 -6.60
N CYS A 21 -10.23 -9.40 -7.30
CA CYS A 21 -9.15 -10.24 -6.78
C CYS A 21 -8.48 -9.47 -5.63
N PRO A 22 -8.56 -9.92 -4.36
CA PRO A 22 -7.77 -9.31 -3.29
C PRO A 22 -6.29 -9.35 -3.69
N TYR A 23 -5.53 -8.31 -3.37
CA TYR A 23 -4.10 -8.28 -3.68
C TYR A 23 -3.39 -9.44 -2.98
N ALA A 24 -2.69 -10.28 -3.76
CA ALA A 24 -1.71 -11.19 -3.22
C ALA A 24 -0.43 -10.39 -2.97
N PHE A 25 -0.08 -10.18 -1.70
CA PHE A 25 1.14 -9.45 -1.33
C PHE A 25 2.36 -10.38 -1.46
N GLU A 26 3.04 -10.28 -2.60
CA GLU A 26 4.12 -11.17 -3.02
C GLU A 26 5.47 -10.88 -2.36
N ARG A 27 5.67 -9.63 -1.93
CA ARG A 27 6.93 -9.14 -1.36
C ARG A 27 6.74 -8.77 0.10
N VAL A 28 7.81 -8.91 0.88
CA VAL A 28 7.79 -8.68 2.33
C VAL A 28 9.12 -8.14 2.83
N ALA A 29 9.04 -7.20 3.77
CA ALA A 29 10.17 -6.69 4.54
C ALA A 29 9.75 -6.52 6.00
N ILE A 30 10.57 -7.04 6.92
CA ILE A 30 10.42 -6.78 8.36
C ILE A 30 11.24 -5.52 8.64
N LEU A 31 10.56 -4.39 8.86
CA LEU A 31 11.23 -3.10 9.09
C LEU A 31 11.71 -2.97 10.54
N ASP A 32 11.01 -3.64 11.45
CA ASP A 32 11.39 -3.89 12.83
C ASP A 32 10.57 -5.06 13.41
N ALA A 33 10.90 -5.52 14.61
CA ALA A 33 10.12 -6.54 15.32
C ALA A 33 8.62 -6.20 15.44
N GLY A 34 8.28 -4.91 15.48
CA GLY A 34 6.89 -4.44 15.56
C GLY A 34 6.28 -3.93 14.25
N TYR A 35 6.96 -4.05 13.11
CA TYR A 35 6.49 -3.48 11.85
C TYR A 35 6.86 -4.36 10.64
N LEU A 36 5.83 -4.91 9.99
CA LEU A 36 5.93 -5.69 8.76
C LEU A 36 5.34 -4.90 7.60
N LEU A 37 6.11 -4.79 6.53
CA LEU A 37 5.66 -4.25 5.25
C LEU A 37 5.49 -5.41 4.26
N GLN A 38 4.35 -5.49 3.60
CA GLN A 38 4.14 -6.36 2.44
C GLN A 38 3.65 -5.53 1.27
N TRP A 39 4.03 -5.90 0.05
CA TRP A 39 3.58 -5.19 -1.14
C TRP A 39 3.52 -6.08 -2.37
N THR A 40 2.77 -5.61 -3.36
CA THR A 40 2.86 -6.11 -4.73
C THR A 40 2.76 -4.95 -5.70
N LEU A 41 3.30 -5.15 -6.90
CA LEU A 41 3.32 -4.17 -7.98
C LEU A 41 2.26 -4.62 -8.99
N ARG A 42 1.39 -3.71 -9.41
CA ARG A 42 0.40 -3.98 -10.45
C ARG A 42 0.29 -2.73 -11.32
N ASP A 43 0.65 -2.89 -12.60
CA ASP A 43 0.73 -1.76 -13.52
C ASP A 43 1.64 -0.66 -12.92
N ALA A 44 1.19 0.59 -12.95
CA ALA A 44 1.88 1.74 -12.34
C ALA A 44 1.50 1.98 -10.86
N THR A 45 0.99 0.96 -10.15
CA THR A 45 0.46 1.09 -8.78
C THR A 45 1.11 0.12 -7.80
N LEU A 46 1.44 0.63 -6.63
CA LEU A 46 1.86 -0.13 -5.46
C LEU A 46 0.64 -0.50 -4.62
N ALA A 47 0.42 -1.79 -4.37
CA ALA A 47 -0.50 -2.22 -3.30
C ALA A 47 0.31 -2.57 -2.05
N VAL A 48 -0.05 -1.97 -0.94
CA VAL A 48 0.68 -2.01 0.33
C VAL A 48 -0.18 -2.67 1.40
N ARG A 49 0.45 -3.49 2.22
CA ARG A 49 -0.07 -3.93 3.52
C ARG A 49 0.94 -3.62 4.60
N ILE A 50 0.50 -2.90 5.62
CA ILE A 50 1.23 -2.65 6.85
C ILE A 50 0.63 -3.54 7.95
N VAL A 51 1.47 -4.23 8.72
CA VAL A 51 1.06 -4.92 9.95
C VAL A 51 1.96 -4.46 11.08
N THR A 52 1.36 -3.94 12.15
CA THR A 52 2.09 -3.46 13.33
C THR A 52 1.80 -4.31 14.56
N ALA A 53 2.66 -4.21 15.57
CA ALA A 53 2.44 -4.84 16.88
C ALA A 53 1.56 -4.00 17.83
N GLY A 54 1.27 -2.75 17.47
CA GLY A 54 0.42 -1.84 18.24
C GLY A 54 -1.00 -1.77 17.67
N THR A 55 -1.98 -1.42 18.49
CA THR A 55 -3.38 -1.21 18.13
C THR A 55 -3.69 0.28 18.07
N GLY A 56 -2.83 1.02 17.39
CA GLY A 56 -3.01 2.44 17.15
C GLY A 56 -2.76 2.74 15.68
N TRP A 57 -2.52 4.01 15.39
CA TRP A 57 -2.21 4.40 14.02
C TRP A 57 -0.92 3.77 13.49
N ALA A 58 -0.82 3.62 12.17
CA ALA A 58 0.37 3.18 11.46
C ALA A 58 0.63 4.09 10.26
N ALA A 59 1.92 4.33 9.98
CA ALA A 59 2.35 5.21 8.90
C ALA A 59 3.58 4.63 8.17
N ILE A 60 3.66 4.92 6.88
CA ILE A 60 4.84 4.69 6.04
C ILE A 60 5.15 5.98 5.29
N GLY A 61 6.43 6.36 5.29
CA GLY A 61 6.92 7.51 4.58
C GLY A 61 7.67 7.11 3.31
N TRP A 62 7.34 7.77 2.21
CA TRP A 62 7.93 7.59 0.89
C TRP A 62 8.99 8.68 0.66
N PRO A 63 10.29 8.31 0.67
CA PRO A 63 11.36 9.29 0.54
C PRO A 63 11.46 9.85 -0.88
N SER A 64 11.80 11.13 -0.99
CA SER A 64 12.40 11.65 -2.21
C SER A 64 13.81 11.04 -2.41
N THR A 65 14.28 10.96 -3.65
CA THR A 65 15.67 10.51 -3.93
C THR A 65 16.73 11.46 -3.34
N SER A 66 16.36 12.67 -2.91
CA SER A 66 17.23 13.67 -2.29
C SER A 66 17.16 13.68 -0.75
N SER A 67 16.13 13.07 -0.15
CA SER A 67 15.91 13.09 1.31
C SER A 67 16.77 12.03 2.02
N THR A 68 17.94 12.45 2.50
CA THR A 68 18.92 11.55 3.14
C THR A 68 19.01 11.72 4.66
N THR A 69 18.44 12.79 5.23
CA THR A 69 18.48 13.08 6.69
C THR A 69 17.27 13.92 7.14
N GLY A 70 16.73 13.68 8.35
CA GLY A 70 15.68 14.51 8.95
C GLY A 70 14.26 13.92 8.89
N HIS A 71 13.27 14.67 9.39
CA HIS A 71 11.83 14.35 9.43
C HIS A 71 11.01 15.40 8.66
N THR A 72 11.60 15.90 7.58
CA THR A 72 11.10 17.00 6.74
C THR A 72 11.17 16.57 5.29
N ASP A 73 10.28 17.10 4.45
CA ASP A 73 10.16 16.76 3.03
C ASP A 73 9.84 15.26 2.84
N PHE A 74 8.71 14.84 3.43
CA PHE A 74 8.26 13.45 3.38
C PHE A 74 6.78 13.36 3.08
N ASP A 75 6.50 12.61 2.03
CA ASP A 75 5.22 12.03 1.64
C ASP A 75 4.92 10.84 2.56
N VAL A 76 3.73 10.80 3.15
CA VAL A 76 3.34 9.87 4.23
C VAL A 76 1.93 9.34 4.01
N SER A 77 1.85 8.02 3.81
CA SER A 77 0.58 7.32 3.94
C SER A 77 0.34 6.95 5.42
N PHE A 78 -0.74 7.47 6.00
CA PHE A 78 -1.07 7.35 7.43
C PHE A 78 -2.50 6.84 7.62
N GLY A 79 -2.71 5.94 8.59
CA GLY A 79 -4.05 5.43 8.86
C GLY A 79 -4.20 4.76 10.23
N ALA A 80 -5.43 4.40 10.54
CA ALA A 80 -5.82 3.75 11.79
C ALA A 80 -7.09 2.89 11.57
N VAL A 81 -7.50 2.13 12.59
CA VAL A 81 -8.74 1.34 12.55
C VAL A 81 -9.59 1.68 13.76
N ILE A 82 -10.48 2.66 13.61
CA ILE A 82 -11.24 3.20 14.74
C ILE A 82 -12.60 2.49 14.81
N GLY A 83 -12.85 1.78 15.91
CA GLY A 83 -14.12 1.07 16.11
C GLY A 83 -14.38 0.00 15.04
N GLY A 84 -13.32 -0.61 14.51
CA GLY A 84 -13.39 -1.61 13.44
C GLY A 84 -13.53 -1.03 12.03
N VAL A 85 -13.46 0.30 11.88
CA VAL A 85 -13.53 0.97 10.58
C VAL A 85 -12.12 1.44 10.18
N PRO A 86 -11.51 0.85 9.15
CA PRO A 86 -10.20 1.28 8.68
C PRO A 86 -10.26 2.62 7.95
N SER A 87 -9.20 3.40 8.08
CA SER A 87 -8.94 4.61 7.31
C SER A 87 -7.47 4.67 6.87
N ILE A 88 -7.24 5.33 5.74
CA ILE A 88 -5.92 5.71 5.24
C ILE A 88 -6.07 7.09 4.59
N GLY A 89 -5.04 7.91 4.66
CA GLY A 89 -4.94 9.15 3.91
C GLY A 89 -3.49 9.47 3.56
N ASP A 90 -3.34 10.42 2.65
CA ASP A 90 -2.08 11.07 2.31
C ASP A 90 -1.84 12.30 3.15
N PHE A 91 -0.58 12.43 3.52
CA PHE A 91 -0.10 13.46 4.39
C PHE A 91 1.32 13.81 4.01
N TYR A 92 1.63 15.09 4.10
CA TYR A 92 2.95 15.60 3.91
C TYR A 92 3.50 16.15 5.21
N GLN A 93 4.81 16.05 5.33
CA GLN A 93 5.55 16.54 6.47
C GLN A 93 6.78 17.35 6.06
N ASP A 94 6.70 18.67 6.22
CA ASP A 94 7.77 19.63 5.98
C ASP A 94 8.54 20.05 7.25
N VAL A 95 7.93 19.90 8.42
CA VAL A 95 8.50 20.30 9.72
C VAL A 95 8.39 19.20 10.78
N PHE A 96 9.11 19.36 11.89
CA PHE A 96 9.01 18.45 13.04
C PHE A 96 7.72 18.69 13.85
N ALA A 97 6.59 18.28 13.30
CA ALA A 97 5.24 18.35 13.86
C ALA A 97 4.42 17.11 13.38
N PRO A 98 3.17 16.92 13.83
CA PRO A 98 2.27 15.96 13.19
C PRO A 98 2.18 16.22 11.67
N PRO A 99 2.18 15.17 10.82
CA PRO A 99 1.92 15.32 9.39
C PRO A 99 0.59 16.04 9.13
N VAL A 100 0.53 16.82 8.06
CA VAL A 100 -0.67 17.57 7.65
C VAL A 100 -1.29 16.82 6.47
N PRO A 101 -2.63 16.65 6.42
CA PRO A 101 -3.26 16.05 5.26
C PRO A 101 -2.95 16.82 3.98
N ASP A 102 -2.71 16.10 2.90
CA ASP A 102 -2.42 16.69 1.60
C ASP A 102 -3.65 17.33 0.99
N ALA A 103 -3.40 18.26 0.06
CA ALA A 103 -4.46 18.90 -0.71
C ALA A 103 -5.14 17.88 -1.65
N GLN A 104 -4.37 16.92 -2.13
CA GLN A 104 -4.81 15.75 -2.89
C GLN A 104 -4.67 14.49 -2.02
N ASN A 105 -5.47 13.46 -2.28
CA ASN A 105 -5.31 12.18 -1.58
C ASN A 105 -5.07 11.09 -2.62
N ASP A 106 -3.85 10.59 -2.68
CA ASP A 106 -3.35 9.67 -3.71
C ASP A 106 -3.26 8.22 -3.24
N VAL A 107 -3.73 7.96 -2.02
CA VAL A 107 -3.97 6.63 -1.50
C VAL A 107 -5.44 6.19 -1.60
N THR A 108 -5.65 4.93 -1.95
CA THR A 108 -6.97 4.29 -1.94
C THR A 108 -7.00 3.14 -0.95
N LEU A 109 -7.93 3.20 0.01
CA LEU A 109 -8.14 2.14 0.99
C LEU A 109 -8.62 0.85 0.33
N LEU A 110 -7.96 -0.26 0.63
CA LEU A 110 -8.41 -1.61 0.26
C LEU A 110 -9.08 -2.32 1.44
N GLY A 111 -8.59 -2.06 2.65
CA GLY A 111 -9.13 -2.64 3.87
C GLY A 111 -8.23 -2.42 5.07
N GLY A 112 -8.63 -3.00 6.19
CA GLY A 112 -7.85 -2.97 7.41
C GLY A 112 -8.60 -3.62 8.56
N SER A 113 -7.85 -3.96 9.59
CA SER A 113 -8.39 -4.60 10.78
C SER A 113 -7.49 -4.31 11.97
N GLU A 114 -8.07 -4.27 13.15
CA GLU A 114 -7.33 -4.18 14.41
C GLU A 114 -7.69 -5.37 15.30
N GLY A 115 -6.66 -6.05 15.77
CA GLY A 115 -6.78 -7.22 16.64
C GLY A 115 -5.64 -7.22 17.66
N ALA A 116 -4.65 -8.10 17.48
CA ALA A 116 -3.41 -8.06 18.26
C ALA A 116 -2.48 -6.89 17.86
N GLY A 117 -2.79 -6.23 16.74
CA GLY A 117 -2.16 -5.03 16.24
C GLY A 117 -2.95 -4.50 15.04
N THR A 118 -2.46 -3.44 14.41
CA THR A 118 -3.12 -2.76 13.30
C THR A 118 -2.66 -3.33 11.96
N THR A 119 -3.61 -3.67 11.10
CA THR A 119 -3.38 -4.00 9.69
C THR A 119 -4.08 -2.97 8.81
N LEU A 120 -3.34 -2.39 7.86
CA LEU A 120 -3.87 -1.48 6.85
C LEU A 120 -3.46 -1.96 5.47
N GLU A 121 -4.41 -1.95 4.53
CA GLU A 121 -4.20 -2.29 3.14
C GLU A 121 -4.68 -1.14 2.26
N PHE A 122 -3.83 -0.68 1.35
CA PHE A 122 -4.13 0.44 0.46
C PHE A 122 -3.32 0.37 -0.83
N THR A 123 -3.68 1.20 -1.81
CA THR A 123 -2.88 1.40 -3.02
C THR A 123 -2.39 2.83 -3.14
N ARG A 124 -1.23 3.01 -3.77
CA ARG A 124 -0.66 4.31 -4.15
C ARG A 124 -0.04 4.19 -5.56
N PRO A 125 -0.30 5.11 -6.50
CA PRO A 125 0.44 5.18 -7.76
C PRO A 125 1.95 5.33 -7.52
N PHE A 126 2.81 4.89 -8.45
CA PHE A 126 4.24 5.19 -8.36
C PHE A 126 4.51 6.69 -8.53
N ASP A 127 3.78 7.29 -9.46
CA ASP A 127 3.75 8.72 -9.74
C ASP A 127 2.29 9.18 -9.57
N THR A 128 2.06 10.04 -8.58
CA THR A 128 0.73 10.57 -8.22
C THR A 128 0.39 11.83 -9.02
N GLY A 129 1.40 12.48 -9.61
CA GLY A 129 1.27 13.79 -10.23
C GLY A 129 1.18 14.96 -9.25
N ASP A 130 1.21 14.71 -7.93
CA ASP A 130 1.33 15.76 -6.91
C ASP A 130 2.81 16.12 -6.67
N GLU A 131 3.35 17.00 -7.51
CA GLU A 131 4.75 17.42 -7.40
C GLU A 131 5.04 18.28 -6.15
N ALA A 132 4.02 18.73 -5.42
CA ALA A 132 4.20 19.62 -4.28
C ALA A 132 4.36 18.85 -2.96
N GLU A 133 3.64 17.73 -2.82
CA GLU A 133 3.49 17.00 -1.56
C GLU A 133 3.99 15.54 -1.67
N ASP A 134 4.05 14.98 -2.90
CA ASP A 134 4.41 13.57 -3.12
C ASP A 134 5.77 13.32 -3.76
N ASN A 135 6.29 12.11 -3.51
CA ASN A 135 7.52 11.62 -4.11
C ASN A 135 7.29 10.51 -5.13
N VAL A 136 7.86 10.65 -6.32
CA VAL A 136 7.81 9.56 -7.32
C VAL A 136 8.62 8.36 -6.82
N ILE A 137 7.96 7.20 -6.76
CA ILE A 137 8.59 5.91 -6.46
C ILE A 137 9.27 5.40 -7.73
N VAL A 138 10.60 5.31 -7.69
CA VAL A 138 11.43 4.85 -8.81
C VAL A 138 12.03 3.47 -8.54
N GLU A 139 12.59 2.85 -9.58
CA GLU A 139 13.35 1.59 -9.43
C GLU A 139 14.53 1.74 -8.47
N GLY A 140 14.74 0.68 -7.69
CA GLY A 140 15.89 0.52 -6.81
C GLY A 140 15.59 0.80 -5.33
N PRO A 141 16.64 0.93 -4.51
CA PRO A 141 16.53 1.03 -3.07
C PRO A 141 15.96 2.39 -2.63
N LEU A 142 14.93 2.35 -1.80
CA LEU A 142 14.34 3.51 -1.12
C LEU A 142 14.57 3.43 0.39
N ASN A 143 15.00 4.54 0.99
CA ASN A 143 15.18 4.64 2.45
C ASN A 143 13.84 4.99 3.12
N LEU A 144 12.96 4.00 3.21
CA LEU A 144 11.63 4.13 3.78
C LEU A 144 11.71 4.60 5.22
N LYS A 145 10.76 5.45 5.62
CA LYS A 145 10.47 5.72 7.02
C LYS A 145 9.23 4.97 7.43
N TRP A 146 9.16 4.59 8.69
CA TRP A 146 8.01 3.91 9.23
C TRP A 146 7.79 4.33 10.66
N ALA A 147 6.53 4.35 11.08
CA ALA A 147 6.15 4.59 12.45
C ALA A 147 4.78 3.99 12.77
N TYR A 148 4.53 3.74 14.05
CA TYR A 148 3.22 3.38 14.56
C TYR A 148 3.05 3.83 16.01
N GLN A 149 1.79 3.90 16.45
CA GLN A 149 1.41 4.13 17.84
C GLN A 149 1.07 2.78 18.51
N PRO A 150 1.59 2.48 19.71
CA PRO A 150 1.24 1.28 20.45
C PRO A 150 -0.26 1.04 20.72
N THR A 151 -1.05 2.09 20.99
CA THR A 151 -2.41 2.04 21.57
C THR A 151 -3.35 3.20 21.20
N SER A 152 -2.90 4.24 20.50
CA SER A 152 -3.71 5.42 20.20
C SER A 152 -3.89 5.62 18.70
N ASP A 153 -5.12 5.91 18.30
CA ASP A 153 -5.48 6.29 16.94
C ASP A 153 -5.46 7.81 16.72
N ASP A 154 -5.17 8.59 17.78
CA ASP A 154 -5.10 10.05 17.64
C ASP A 154 -3.87 10.42 16.79
N PRO A 155 -4.05 11.08 15.62
CA PRO A 155 -2.94 11.45 14.75
C PRO A 155 -2.01 12.50 15.37
N THR A 156 -2.41 13.14 16.47
CA THR A 156 -1.58 14.10 17.21
C THR A 156 -0.69 13.43 18.25
N ASP A 157 -0.95 12.16 18.59
CA ASP A 157 -0.10 11.38 19.49
C ASP A 157 1.16 10.93 18.76
N ASN A 158 2.33 11.32 19.30
CA ASN A 158 3.62 10.92 18.75
C ASN A 158 3.85 9.41 18.88
N HIS A 159 4.51 8.81 17.88
CA HIS A 159 5.17 7.52 18.04
C HIS A 159 6.14 7.54 19.24
N VAL A 160 6.37 6.41 19.87
CA VAL A 160 7.36 6.29 20.96
C VAL A 160 8.71 5.86 20.40
N GLY A 161 9.77 5.95 21.21
CA GLY A 161 11.16 5.79 20.72
C GLY A 161 11.48 4.48 20.01
N PHE A 162 10.74 3.40 20.28
CA PHE A 162 10.91 2.07 19.68
C PHE A 162 9.87 1.72 18.61
N THR A 163 8.94 2.62 18.29
CA THR A 163 7.88 2.37 17.29
C THR A 163 8.05 3.23 16.04
N ARG A 164 9.29 3.53 15.69
CA ARG A 164 9.66 4.26 14.47
C ARG A 164 11.04 3.85 13.98
N GLY A 165 11.31 4.11 12.71
CA GLY A 165 12.64 3.92 12.15
C GLY A 165 12.74 4.27 10.68
N ARG A 166 13.85 3.82 10.10
CA ARG A 166 14.08 3.87 8.65
C ARG A 166 14.74 2.58 8.20
N MET A 167 14.44 2.14 6.99
CA MET A 167 15.06 0.97 6.38
C MET A 167 15.17 1.14 4.88
N VAL A 168 16.31 0.73 4.33
CA VAL A 168 16.49 0.66 2.88
C VAL A 168 15.80 -0.60 2.37
N VAL A 169 14.81 -0.42 1.50
CA VAL A 169 14.03 -1.49 0.87
C VAL A 169 13.94 -1.23 -0.62
N GLU A 170 14.11 -2.27 -1.43
CA GLU A 170 13.87 -2.21 -2.86
C GLU A 170 12.37 -2.44 -3.12
N ILE A 171 11.60 -1.36 -3.27
CA ILE A 171 10.16 -1.43 -3.53
C ILE A 171 9.89 -1.88 -4.95
N VAL A 172 10.55 -1.25 -5.91
CA VAL A 172 10.46 -1.56 -7.34
C VAL A 172 11.79 -2.15 -7.79
N PRO A 173 11.88 -3.45 -8.10
CA PRO A 173 13.10 -4.06 -8.61
C PRO A 173 13.55 -3.42 -9.94
N PRO A 174 14.86 -3.42 -10.26
CA PRO A 174 15.35 -2.94 -11.55
C PRO A 174 14.67 -3.64 -12.74
N GLY A 175 14.25 -2.86 -13.73
CA GLY A 175 13.57 -3.34 -14.93
C GLY A 175 12.08 -3.65 -14.76
N HIS A 176 11.45 -3.29 -13.64
CA HIS A 176 10.04 -3.56 -13.39
C HIS A 176 9.10 -2.41 -13.79
N LEU A 177 9.61 -1.22 -14.13
CA LEU A 177 8.79 -0.13 -14.67
C LEU A 177 8.57 -0.21 -16.19
N PHE A 178 9.18 -1.21 -16.86
CA PHE A 178 9.15 -1.34 -18.32
C PHE A 178 8.85 -2.77 -18.83
N ALA A 179 8.58 -3.74 -17.95
CA ALA A 179 8.60 -5.17 -18.31
C ALA A 179 7.24 -5.84 -18.52
N ASP A 180 6.13 -5.25 -18.12
CA ASP A 180 4.80 -5.80 -18.36
C ASP A 180 4.14 -5.11 -19.55
N GLY A 181 4.52 -5.58 -20.74
CA GLY A 181 3.60 -5.55 -21.86
C GLY A 181 2.27 -6.18 -21.40
N PHE A 182 1.23 -5.35 -21.37
CA PHE A 182 -0.16 -5.68 -21.04
C PHE A 182 -0.64 -6.96 -21.74
N GLU A 183 -0.39 -8.12 -21.15
CA GLU A 183 -1.23 -9.29 -21.40
C GLU A 183 -2.32 -9.29 -20.34
N ASN A 184 -3.53 -9.09 -20.84
CA ASN A 184 -4.80 -8.99 -20.14
C ASN A 184 -5.22 -10.35 -19.54
N GLU A 185 -4.30 -11.01 -18.83
CA GLU A 185 -4.59 -12.21 -18.08
C GLU A 185 -5.17 -11.76 -16.73
N SER A 186 -6.45 -12.06 -16.53
CA SER A 186 -7.11 -11.79 -15.26
C SER A 186 -6.30 -12.43 -14.11
N PRO A 187 -5.82 -11.67 -13.12
CA PRO A 187 -4.90 -12.17 -12.09
C PRO A 187 -5.50 -13.22 -11.13
N CYS A 188 -6.79 -13.56 -11.29
CA CYS A 188 -7.46 -14.61 -10.53
C CYS A 188 -7.18 -16.05 -11.05
N ALA A 189 -6.28 -16.26 -12.02
CA ALA A 189 -6.04 -17.58 -12.62
C ALA A 189 -5.18 -18.57 -11.78
N TRP A 190 -4.62 -18.17 -10.64
CA TRP A 190 -3.65 -19.00 -9.89
C TRP A 190 -4.20 -19.77 -8.68
N SER A 191 -5.52 -19.79 -8.44
CA SER A 191 -6.09 -20.51 -7.28
C SER A 191 -6.70 -21.90 -7.59
N LEU A 192 -6.48 -22.47 -8.78
CA LEU A 192 -7.01 -23.80 -9.12
C LEU A 192 -5.98 -24.77 -9.71
N LEU A 193 -4.76 -24.82 -9.19
CA LEU A 193 -3.89 -25.99 -9.39
C LEU A 193 -3.00 -26.24 -8.17
N VAL A 194 -3.55 -26.93 -7.17
CA VAL A 194 -2.78 -27.84 -6.32
C VAL A 194 -3.36 -29.24 -6.59
N PRO A 195 -2.54 -30.26 -6.90
CA PRO A 195 -3.00 -31.60 -7.27
C PRO A 195 -3.78 -32.31 -6.16
#